data_AF-A0A8S3WZY0-F1
#
_entry.id   AF-A0A8S3WZY0-F1
#
_cell.length_a   1.000
_cell.length_b   1.000
_cell.length_c   1.000
_cell.angle_alpha   90.00
_cell.angle_beta   90.00
_cell.angle_gamma   90.00
#
_symmetry.space_group_name_H-M   'P 1'
#
loop_
_entity.id
_entity.type
_entity.pdbx_description
1 polymer ?
#
loop_
_entity_poly.entity_id
_entity_poly.type
_entity_poly.pdbx_seq_one_letter_code
_entity_poly.pdbx_strand_id
1 'polypeptide(L)'
;MKGSVDKRLSPYESRTPVVLATILDPRFKKKGFKTSDDEKRAGQWLEKAYASHLTKERLAVEETQPTPSTSSGTSNDLLGFLDVPDVSTPLSNSLVDVRQYLEKPVIDRKECPITYWKYTNNKLKELAMLYLCIPASSVPSERIFSKAGQILTERRNRLKEKRLNELLFIKQNSCYFND
;
A
#
# COMPACT_ATOMS: atom_id res chain seq x y z
N MET A 1 -18.22 -28.13 1.57
CA MET A 1 -17.18 -27.11 1.26
C MET A 1 -17.53 -25.70 1.75
N LYS A 2 -18.70 -25.11 1.45
CA LYS A 2 -19.09 -23.74 1.86
C LYS A 2 -18.85 -23.42 3.35
N GLY A 3 -19.36 -24.25 4.28
CA GLY A 3 -19.19 -24.00 5.71
C GLY A 3 -17.74 -24.06 6.22
N SER A 4 -16.84 -24.78 5.55
CA SER A 4 -15.42 -24.81 5.91
C SER A 4 -14.67 -23.58 5.43
N VAL A 5 -15.11 -22.97 4.33
CA VAL A 5 -14.51 -21.75 3.79
C VAL A 5 -14.90 -20.58 4.68
N ASP A 6 -16.17 -20.46 5.04
CA ASP A 6 -16.65 -19.38 5.91
C ASP A 6 -16.02 -19.45 7.30
N LYS A 7 -15.88 -20.65 7.88
CA LYS A 7 -15.20 -20.83 9.18
C LYS A 7 -13.74 -20.38 9.17
N ARG A 8 -13.02 -20.59 8.05
CA ARG A 8 -11.58 -20.30 7.95
C ARG A 8 -11.30 -18.88 7.46
N LEU A 9 -12.17 -18.31 6.63
CA LEU A 9 -11.97 -17.00 6.01
C LEU A 9 -12.69 -15.86 6.72
N SER A 10 -13.75 -16.12 7.49
CA SER A 10 -14.43 -15.07 8.27
C SER A 10 -13.52 -14.26 9.20
N PRO A 11 -12.45 -14.83 9.83
CA PRO A 11 -11.57 -14.03 10.67
C PRO A 11 -10.67 -13.06 9.88
N TYR A 12 -10.58 -13.21 8.56
CA TYR A 12 -9.80 -12.32 7.70
C TYR A 12 -10.61 -11.12 7.22
N GLU A 13 -11.94 -11.26 7.14
CA GLU A 13 -12.86 -10.17 6.83
C GLU A 13 -12.87 -9.08 7.92
N SER A 14 -12.44 -9.41 9.14
CA SER A 14 -12.29 -8.44 10.25
C SER A 14 -10.91 -7.77 10.32
N ARG A 15 -9.90 -8.29 9.59
CA ARG A 15 -8.54 -7.77 9.66
C ARG A 15 -8.36 -6.58 8.73
N THR A 16 -8.03 -5.43 9.30
CA THR A 16 -7.77 -4.18 8.58
C THR A 16 -6.83 -4.33 7.37
N PRO A 17 -5.64 -4.96 7.45
CA PRO A 17 -4.75 -5.03 6.29
C PRO A 17 -5.32 -5.85 5.13
N VAL A 18 -6.12 -6.89 5.41
CA VAL A 18 -6.73 -7.73 4.38
C VAL A 18 -7.85 -6.97 3.68
N VAL A 19 -8.70 -6.29 4.45
CA VAL A 19 -9.79 -5.46 3.92
C VAL A 19 -9.23 -4.33 3.07
N LEU A 20 -8.19 -3.63 3.56
CA LEU A 20 -7.52 -2.56 2.83
C LEU A 20 -6.84 -3.06 1.55
N ALA A 21 -6.11 -4.19 1.61
CA ALA A 21 -5.51 -4.79 0.42
C ALA A 21 -6.57 -5.20 -0.61
N THR A 22 -7.72 -5.71 -0.17
CA THR A 22 -8.82 -6.14 -1.07
C THR A 22 -9.47 -4.96 -1.78
N ILE A 23 -9.77 -3.88 -1.07
CA ILE A 23 -10.39 -2.69 -1.68
C ILE A 23 -9.39 -1.92 -2.57
N LEU A 24 -8.10 -1.90 -2.19
CA LEU A 24 -7.01 -1.31 -2.99
C LEU A 24 -6.57 -2.19 -4.16
N ASP A 25 -7.04 -3.44 -4.26
CA ASP A 25 -6.80 -4.26 -5.45
C ASP A 25 -7.75 -3.81 -6.59
N PRO A 26 -7.21 -3.27 -7.70
CA PRO A 26 -8.00 -2.75 -8.81
C PRO A 26 -8.83 -3.83 -9.52
N ARG A 27 -8.52 -5.13 -9.33
CA ARG A 27 -9.27 -6.26 -9.89
C ARG A 27 -10.56 -6.55 -9.13
N PHE A 28 -10.58 -6.25 -7.82
CA PHE A 28 -11.68 -6.59 -6.93
C PHE A 28 -12.48 -5.36 -6.51
N LYS A 29 -11.82 -4.34 -5.95
CA LYS A 29 -12.46 -3.13 -5.39
C LYS A 29 -13.68 -3.51 -4.53
N LYS A 30 -14.83 -2.89 -4.82
CA LYS A 30 -16.13 -3.15 -4.19
C LYS A 30 -16.66 -4.58 -4.42
N LYS A 31 -16.34 -5.18 -5.58
CA LYS A 31 -16.77 -6.55 -5.93
C LYS A 31 -16.06 -7.64 -5.12
N GLY A 32 -15.02 -7.28 -4.34
CA GLY A 32 -14.32 -8.21 -3.45
C GLY A 32 -15.10 -8.57 -2.18
N PHE A 33 -16.16 -7.83 -1.85
CA PHE A 33 -16.91 -8.00 -0.62
C PHE A 33 -18.23 -8.75 -0.84
N LYS A 34 -18.62 -9.56 0.14
CA LYS A 34 -19.86 -10.35 0.09
C LYS A 34 -21.10 -9.49 0.38
N THR A 35 -20.97 -8.56 1.33
CA THR A 35 -22.07 -7.74 1.83
C THR A 35 -21.83 -6.26 1.53
N SER A 36 -22.89 -5.51 1.24
CA SER A 36 -22.79 -4.06 1.05
C SER A 36 -22.30 -3.33 2.30
N ASP A 37 -22.56 -3.87 3.49
CA ASP A 37 -22.05 -3.32 4.75
C ASP A 37 -20.53 -3.48 4.88
N ASP A 38 -19.98 -4.59 4.39
CA ASP A 38 -18.52 -4.84 4.38
C ASP A 38 -17.83 -3.87 3.44
N GLU A 39 -18.42 -3.63 2.27
CA GLU A 39 -17.94 -2.65 1.29
C GLU A 39 -17.89 -1.23 1.90
N LYS A 40 -18.98 -0.81 2.57
CA LYS A 40 -19.05 0.50 3.22
C LYS A 40 -18.01 0.64 4.33
N ARG A 41 -17.85 -0.39 5.17
CA ARG A 41 -16.83 -0.42 6.23
C ARG A 41 -15.43 -0.34 5.65
N ALA A 42 -15.15 -1.07 4.57
CA ALA A 42 -13.88 -1.03 3.87
C ALA A 42 -13.57 0.35 3.30
N GLY A 43 -14.57 1.03 2.72
CA GLY A 43 -14.45 2.42 2.26
C GLY A 43 -14.08 3.39 3.39
N GLN A 44 -14.80 3.32 4.52
CA GLN A 44 -14.51 4.15 5.69
C GLN A 44 -13.10 3.89 6.26
N TRP A 45 -12.67 2.64 6.30
CA TRP A 45 -11.31 2.28 6.74
C TRP A 45 -10.26 2.82 5.78
N LEU A 46 -10.52 2.76 4.47
CA LEU A 46 -9.63 3.30 3.45
C LEU A 46 -9.49 4.82 3.57
N GLU A 47 -10.59 5.54 3.73
CA GLU A 47 -10.61 6.99 3.93
C GLU A 47 -9.81 7.39 5.19
N LYS A 48 -10.04 6.69 6.30
CA LYS A 48 -9.30 6.91 7.55
C LYS A 48 -7.81 6.61 7.41
N ALA A 49 -7.46 5.50 6.76
CA ALA A 49 -6.07 5.11 6.52
C ALA A 49 -5.36 6.14 5.64
N TYR A 50 -6.00 6.58 4.55
CA TYR A 50 -5.44 7.58 3.65
C TYR A 50 -5.29 8.95 4.31
N ALA A 51 -6.28 9.41 5.11
CA ALA A 51 -6.16 10.63 5.88
C ALA A 51 -4.99 10.60 6.89
N SER A 52 -4.78 9.44 7.54
CA SER A 52 -3.64 9.25 8.44
C SER A 52 -2.30 9.26 7.70
N HIS A 53 -2.25 8.68 6.49
CA HIS A 53 -1.06 8.68 5.63
C HIS A 53 -0.69 10.11 5.23
N LEU A 54 -1.66 10.87 4.72
CA LEU A 54 -1.45 12.26 4.30
C LEU A 54 -0.96 13.15 5.45
N THR A 55 -1.49 12.95 6.66
CA THR A 55 -1.06 13.67 7.86
C THR A 55 0.39 13.33 8.22
N LYS A 56 0.76 12.05 8.18
CA LYS A 56 2.12 11.58 8.47
C LYS A 56 3.14 12.12 7.45
N GLU A 57 2.77 12.18 6.18
CA GLU A 57 3.63 12.74 5.13
C GLU A 57 3.82 14.24 5.29
N ARG A 58 2.77 15.00 5.63
CA ARG A 58 2.92 16.44 5.92
C ARG A 58 3.88 16.70 7.08
N LEU A 59 3.78 15.93 8.15
CA LEU A 59 4.69 16.04 9.30
C LEU A 59 6.14 15.68 8.95
N ALA A 60 6.35 14.72 8.03
CA ALA A 60 7.69 14.35 7.58
C ALA A 60 8.35 15.43 6.69
N VAL A 61 7.55 16.22 5.96
CA VAL A 61 8.03 17.30 5.07
C VAL A 61 8.40 18.58 5.86
N GLU A 62 7.71 18.84 6.98
CA GLU A 62 8.02 20.00 7.85
C GLU A 62 9.39 19.91 8.55
N GLU A 63 10.00 18.72 8.66
CA GLU A 63 11.36 18.58 9.21
C GLU A 63 12.48 18.88 8.19
N THR A 64 12.19 19.20 6.92
CA THR A 64 13.24 19.27 5.86
C THR A 64 13.32 20.53 4.99
N GLN A 65 12.61 21.62 5.28
CA GLN A 65 12.67 22.83 4.42
C GLN A 65 13.04 24.12 5.18
N PRO A 66 14.13 24.83 4.78
CA PRO A 66 14.30 26.25 5.07
C PRO A 66 13.39 27.08 4.16
N THR A 67 12.75 28.09 4.73
CA THR A 67 11.89 29.09 4.07
C THR A 67 12.55 29.75 2.85
N PRO A 68 11.77 30.00 1.77
CA PRO A 68 11.99 31.19 0.97
C PRO A 68 10.78 32.13 0.98
N SER A 69 11.16 33.39 1.04
CA SER A 69 10.44 34.65 1.11
C SER A 69 9.42 34.92 0.00
N THR A 70 8.35 35.59 0.42
CA THR A 70 7.57 36.64 -0.25
C THR A 70 8.16 37.19 -1.56
N SER A 71 7.41 37.03 -2.65
CA SER A 71 7.46 37.95 -3.79
C SER A 71 6.03 38.38 -4.15
N SER A 72 5.71 39.61 -3.75
CA SER A 72 4.51 40.36 -4.12
C SER A 72 4.47 40.62 -5.63
N GLY A 73 3.47 40.06 -6.31
CA GLY A 73 3.10 40.41 -7.68
C GLY A 73 1.63 40.85 -7.69
N THR A 74 1.39 42.14 -7.84
CA THR A 74 0.06 42.71 -8.04
C THR A 74 -0.49 42.28 -9.40
N SER A 75 -1.45 41.36 -9.41
CA SER A 75 -2.31 41.13 -10.57
C SER A 75 -3.73 41.60 -10.19
N ASN A 76 -4.25 42.56 -10.94
CA ASN A 76 -5.66 42.93 -10.89
C ASN A 76 -6.45 41.80 -11.56
N ASP A 77 -6.66 40.70 -10.83
CA ASP A 77 -7.42 39.58 -11.34
C ASP A 77 -8.91 39.79 -11.07
N LEU A 78 -9.68 39.97 -12.15
CA LEU A 78 -11.14 40.16 -12.14
C LEU A 78 -11.85 38.93 -11.55
N LEU A 79 -11.14 37.79 -11.49
CA LEU A 79 -11.60 36.54 -10.90
C LEU A 79 -11.01 36.24 -9.53
N GLY A 80 -10.36 37.20 -8.85
CA GLY A 80 -9.81 37.00 -7.50
C GLY A 80 -10.86 36.60 -6.44
N PHE A 81 -12.15 36.72 -6.73
CA PHE A 81 -13.24 36.15 -5.92
C PHE A 81 -13.33 34.61 -6.00
N LEU A 82 -12.92 34.02 -7.13
CA LEU A 82 -12.87 32.57 -7.33
C LEU A 82 -11.63 31.94 -6.66
N ASP A 83 -10.61 32.76 -6.35
CA ASP A 83 -9.49 32.38 -5.48
C ASP A 83 -9.97 32.34 -4.02
N VAL A 84 -10.95 31.48 -3.76
CA VAL A 84 -11.22 31.03 -2.41
C VAL A 84 -10.02 30.13 -2.07
N PRO A 85 -9.22 30.47 -1.03
CA PRO A 85 -8.18 29.57 -0.58
C PRO A 85 -8.84 28.22 -0.32
N ASP A 86 -8.29 27.16 -0.90
CA ASP A 86 -8.85 25.82 -0.81
C ASP A 86 -8.88 25.39 0.67
N VAL A 87 -9.98 25.70 1.38
CA VAL A 87 -10.26 25.26 2.75
C VAL A 87 -10.71 23.79 2.72
N SER A 88 -10.19 23.01 1.77
CA SER A 88 -10.34 21.58 1.76
C SER A 88 -9.48 21.00 2.87
N THR A 89 -10.15 20.67 3.97
CA THR A 89 -9.56 19.84 5.02
C THR A 89 -8.93 18.59 4.40
N PRO A 90 -7.84 18.04 4.97
CA PRO A 90 -7.21 16.82 4.44
C PRO A 90 -8.20 15.64 4.34
N LEU A 91 -9.29 15.67 5.10
CA LEU A 91 -10.38 14.71 5.06
C LEU A 91 -11.29 14.84 3.83
N SER A 92 -11.58 16.06 3.36
CA SER A 92 -12.38 16.26 2.15
C SER A 92 -11.60 15.87 0.90
N ASN A 93 -10.29 16.18 0.86
CA ASN A 93 -9.41 15.73 -0.21
C ASN A 93 -9.23 14.20 -0.23
N SER A 94 -9.10 13.58 0.95
CA SER A 94 -8.98 12.12 1.04
C SER A 94 -10.23 11.39 0.53
N LEU A 95 -11.41 11.93 0.83
CA LEU A 95 -12.69 11.41 0.38
C LEU A 95 -12.83 11.46 -1.14
N VAL A 96 -12.46 12.56 -1.77
CA VAL A 96 -12.55 12.73 -3.24
C VAL A 96 -11.65 11.74 -3.96
N ASP A 97 -10.38 11.61 -3.55
CA ASP A 97 -9.42 10.69 -4.17
C ASP A 97 -9.89 9.22 -4.05
N VAL A 98 -10.40 8.83 -2.88
CA VAL A 98 -10.92 7.47 -2.64
C VAL A 98 -12.15 7.19 -3.49
N ARG A 99 -13.11 8.11 -3.55
CA ARG A 99 -14.31 7.96 -4.40
C ARG A 99 -13.94 7.84 -5.87
N GLN A 100 -13.05 8.72 -6.36
CA GLN A 100 -12.58 8.69 -7.75
C GLN A 100 -11.95 7.33 -8.11
N TYR A 101 -11.18 6.73 -7.20
CA TYR A 101 -10.62 5.40 -7.41
C TYR A 101 -11.68 4.29 -7.47
N LEU A 102 -12.64 4.33 -6.55
CA LEU A 102 -13.68 3.31 -6.41
C LEU A 102 -14.70 3.34 -7.56
N GLU A 103 -14.91 4.49 -8.21
CA GLU A 103 -15.79 4.64 -9.37
C GLU A 103 -15.17 4.16 -10.68
N LYS A 104 -13.84 4.16 -10.78
CA LYS A 104 -13.14 3.62 -11.97
C LYS A 104 -13.50 2.14 -12.17
N PRO A 105 -13.58 1.66 -13.43
CA PRO A 105 -13.82 0.25 -13.70
C PRO A 105 -12.73 -0.65 -13.07
N VAL A 106 -13.10 -1.90 -12.82
CA VAL A 106 -12.14 -2.93 -12.41
C VAL A 106 -11.32 -3.38 -13.60
N ILE A 107 -10.05 -3.71 -13.37
CA ILE A 107 -9.16 -4.26 -14.41
C ILE A 107 -9.36 -5.77 -14.57
N ASP A 108 -8.82 -6.36 -15.64
CA ASP A 108 -8.87 -7.81 -15.84
C ASP A 108 -8.14 -8.55 -14.70
N ARG A 109 -8.70 -9.68 -14.27
CA ARG A 109 -8.13 -10.54 -13.21
C ARG A 109 -6.74 -11.07 -13.55
N LYS A 110 -6.41 -11.14 -14.85
CA LYS A 110 -5.11 -11.58 -15.37
C LYS A 110 -4.03 -10.50 -15.27
N GLU A 111 -4.40 -9.24 -15.11
CA GLU A 111 -3.44 -8.15 -14.98
C GLU A 111 -2.77 -8.12 -13.60
N CYS A 112 -1.60 -7.50 -13.54
CA CYS A 112 -0.85 -7.32 -12.29
C CYS A 112 -1.28 -6.01 -11.59
N PRO A 113 -1.82 -6.07 -10.36
CA PRO A 113 -2.20 -4.89 -9.57
C PRO A 113 -1.06 -3.89 -9.39
N ILE A 114 0.16 -4.39 -9.18
CA ILE A 114 1.34 -3.55 -8.95
C ILE A 114 1.65 -2.74 -10.21
N THR A 115 1.50 -3.33 -11.40
CA THR A 115 1.70 -2.64 -12.67
C THR A 115 0.65 -1.55 -12.88
N TYR A 116 -0.62 -1.82 -12.55
CA TYR A 116 -1.67 -0.80 -12.58
C TYR A 116 -1.32 0.41 -11.70
N TRP A 117 -0.93 0.17 -10.45
CA TRP A 117 -0.56 1.25 -9.52
C TRP A 117 0.71 1.99 -9.94
N LYS A 118 1.65 1.33 -10.63
CA LYS A 118 2.86 1.99 -11.16
C LYS A 118 2.52 3.08 -12.18
N TYR A 119 1.61 2.80 -13.11
CA TYR A 119 1.26 3.72 -14.21
C TYR A 119 0.07 4.65 -13.91
N THR A 120 -0.61 4.46 -12.79
CA THR A 120 -1.74 5.33 -12.40
C THR A 120 -1.24 6.57 -11.66
N ASN A 121 -1.68 7.76 -12.07
CA ASN A 121 -1.45 9.04 -11.36
C ASN A 121 -2.41 9.24 -10.17
N ASN A 122 -2.66 8.18 -9.39
CA ASN A 122 -3.56 8.26 -8.25
C ASN A 122 -2.74 8.39 -6.96
N LYS A 123 -3.10 9.33 -6.10
CA LYS A 123 -2.45 9.59 -4.81
C LYS A 123 -2.57 8.43 -3.82
N LEU A 124 -3.52 7.52 -4.01
CA LEU A 124 -3.62 6.25 -3.27
C LEU A 124 -2.52 5.24 -3.62
N LYS A 125 -1.66 5.51 -4.61
CA LYS A 125 -0.61 4.60 -5.08
C LYS A 125 0.32 4.15 -3.96
N GLU A 126 0.77 5.06 -3.11
CA GLU A 126 1.71 4.73 -2.03
C GLU A 126 1.05 3.83 -0.99
N LEU A 127 -0.18 4.15 -0.61
CA LEU A 127 -1.00 3.32 0.28
C LEU A 127 -1.25 1.94 -0.35
N ALA A 128 -1.57 1.88 -1.64
CA ALA A 128 -1.77 0.63 -2.37
C ALA A 128 -0.51 -0.23 -2.40
N MET A 129 0.65 0.36 -2.66
CA MET A 129 1.92 -0.35 -2.65
C MET A 129 2.26 -0.89 -1.25
N LEU A 130 1.94 -0.16 -0.18
CA LEU A 130 2.14 -0.60 1.19
C LEU A 130 1.34 -1.88 1.51
N TYR A 131 0.06 -1.92 1.16
CA TYR A 131 -0.81 -3.04 1.50
C TYR A 131 -0.70 -4.23 0.53
N LEU A 132 -0.47 -3.99 -0.76
CA LEU A 132 -0.35 -5.06 -1.76
C LEU A 132 0.97 -5.82 -1.69
N CYS A 133 2.01 -5.24 -1.08
CA CYS A 133 3.29 -5.92 -0.88
C CYS A 133 3.31 -6.85 0.35
N ILE A 134 2.24 -6.90 1.14
CA ILE A 134 2.16 -7.77 2.32
C ILE A 134 2.06 -9.23 1.85
N PRO A 135 3.03 -10.10 2.19
CA PRO A 135 2.95 -11.50 1.82
C PRO A 135 1.79 -12.18 2.57
N ALA A 136 1.02 -12.98 1.85
CA ALA A 136 -0.11 -13.71 2.43
C ALA A 136 0.31 -14.84 3.38
N SER A 137 1.58 -15.25 3.36
CA SER A 137 2.10 -16.34 4.19
C SER A 137 3.57 -16.11 4.56
N SER A 138 4.01 -16.76 5.63
CA SER A 138 5.42 -16.87 6.03
C SER A 138 6.22 -17.87 5.19
N VAL A 139 5.59 -18.57 4.23
CA VAL A 139 6.28 -19.60 3.42
C VAL A 139 7.54 -19.07 2.71
N PRO A 140 7.58 -17.84 2.15
CA PRO A 140 8.80 -17.30 1.56
C PRO A 140 9.93 -17.14 2.57
N SER A 141 9.64 -16.66 3.79
CA SER A 141 10.66 -16.53 4.84
C SER A 141 11.09 -17.90 5.36
N GLU A 142 10.15 -18.82 5.59
CA GLU A 142 10.45 -20.22 5.98
C GLU A 142 11.36 -20.92 4.95
N ARG A 143 11.14 -20.69 3.65
CA ARG A 143 12.01 -21.24 2.60
C ARG A 143 13.44 -20.70 2.69
N ILE A 144 13.62 -19.43 3.04
CA ILE A 144 14.94 -18.83 3.27
C ILE A 144 15.59 -19.45 4.51
N PHE A 145 14.85 -19.59 5.61
CA PHE A 145 15.35 -20.21 6.84
C PHE A 145 15.67 -21.70 6.68
N SER A 146 14.89 -22.44 5.90
CA SER A 146 15.17 -23.84 5.59
C SER A 146 16.50 -24.00 4.84
N LYS A 147 16.75 -23.15 3.83
CA LYS A 147 18.04 -23.10 3.12
C LYS A 147 19.19 -22.69 4.05
N ALA A 148 18.95 -21.74 4.95
CA ALA A 148 19.94 -21.36 5.97
C ALA A 148 20.30 -22.55 6.86
N GLY A 149 19.31 -23.34 7.29
CA GLY A 149 19.50 -24.56 8.08
C GLY A 149 20.32 -25.63 7.34
N GLN A 150 20.08 -25.81 6.05
CA GLN A 150 20.88 -26.70 5.19
C GLN A 150 22.34 -26.23 5.11
N ILE A 151 22.60 -24.94 4.87
CA ILE A 151 23.96 -24.38 4.80
C ILE A 151 24.71 -24.59 6.12
N LEU A 152 24.02 -24.47 7.26
CA LEU A 152 24.59 -24.69 8.60
C LEU A 152 24.86 -26.17 8.90
N THR A 153 24.06 -27.09 8.36
CA THR A 153 24.10 -28.52 8.73
C THR A 153 24.93 -29.35 7.74
N GLU A 154 24.85 -29.09 6.44
CA GLU A 154 25.51 -29.90 5.39
C GLU A 154 27.02 -29.63 5.25
N ARG A 155 27.48 -28.44 5.62
CA ARG A 155 28.91 -28.16 5.75
C ARG A 155 29.25 -28.19 7.24
N ARG A 156 30.20 -29.03 7.66
CA ARG A 156 30.89 -28.96 8.96
C ARG A 156 31.69 -27.66 9.15
N ASN A 157 31.21 -26.54 8.62
CA ASN A 157 31.82 -25.24 8.71
C ASN A 157 31.26 -24.52 9.92
N ARG A 158 32.15 -24.09 10.81
CA ARG A 158 31.87 -23.10 11.85
C ARG A 158 31.69 -21.73 11.19
N LEU A 159 30.63 -21.57 10.39
CA LEU A 159 30.30 -20.27 9.80
C LEU A 159 29.79 -19.36 10.92
N LYS A 160 30.39 -18.18 11.06
CA LYS A 160 29.86 -17.17 11.99
C LYS A 160 28.51 -16.67 11.47
N GLU A 161 27.58 -16.39 12.37
CA GLU A 161 26.23 -15.90 12.06
C GLU A 161 26.23 -14.72 11.06
N LYS A 162 27.12 -13.75 11.27
CA LYS A 162 27.29 -12.61 10.36
C LYS A 162 27.55 -13.03 8.90
N ARG A 163 28.42 -14.02 8.68
CA ARG A 163 28.75 -14.52 7.34
C ARG A 163 27.61 -15.29 6.71
N LEU A 164 26.82 -16.00 7.53
CA LEU A 164 25.62 -16.68 7.05
C LEU A 164 24.59 -15.67 6.54
N ASN A 165 24.36 -14.59 7.29
CA ASN A 165 23.42 -13.54 6.92
C ASN A 165 23.85 -12.83 5.62
N GLU A 166 25.13 -12.51 5.48
CA GLU A 166 25.71 -11.96 4.23
C GLU A 166 25.46 -12.91 3.04
N LEU A 167 25.73 -14.20 3.22
CA LEU A 167 25.54 -15.20 2.16
C LEU A 167 24.07 -15.37 1.76
N LEU A 168 23.16 -15.43 2.74
CA LEU A 168 21.72 -15.51 2.50
C LEU A 168 21.21 -14.28 1.74
N PHE A 169 21.65 -13.09 2.15
CA PHE A 169 21.29 -11.84 1.48
C PHE A 169 21.74 -11.84 0.01
N ILE A 170 23.00 -12.16 -0.26
CA ILE A 170 23.53 -12.23 -1.63
C ILE A 170 22.77 -13.29 -2.44
N LYS A 171 22.56 -14.48 -1.88
CA LYS A 171 21.90 -15.58 -2.59
C LYS A 171 20.43 -15.30 -2.92
N GLN A 172 19.72 -14.62 -2.01
CA GLN A 172 18.33 -14.27 -2.23
C GLN A 172 18.18 -13.13 -3.23
N ASN A 173 19.12 -12.18 -3.23
CA ASN A 173 19.06 -11.02 -4.12
C ASN A 173 19.78 -11.22 -5.46
N SER A 174 20.56 -12.29 -5.63
CA SER A 174 21.32 -12.53 -6.87
C SER A 174 20.44 -12.60 -8.12
N CYS A 175 19.16 -12.97 -7.98
CA CYS A 175 18.22 -12.99 -9.10
C CYS A 175 17.81 -11.59 -9.59
N TYR A 176 18.06 -10.53 -8.82
CA TYR A 176 17.74 -9.14 -9.22
C TYR A 176 18.95 -8.40 -9.82
N PHE A 177 20.16 -8.98 -9.71
CA PHE A 177 21.41 -8.32 -10.10
C PHE A 177 22.17 -9.05 -11.22
N ASN A 178 21.74 -10.25 -11.61
CA ASN A 178 22.39 -11.08 -12.63
C ASN A 178 21.61 -11.11 -13.96
N ASP A 179 20.82 -10.07 -14.25
CA ASP A 179 20.26 -9.84 -15.59
C ASP A 179 21.26 -9.02 -16.45
#